data_AF-A0A1Z1WPP5-F1
#
_entry.id   AF-A0A1Z1WPP5-F1
#
_cell.length_a   1.000
_cell.length_b   1.000
_cell.length_c   1.000
_cell.angle_alpha   90.00
_cell.angle_beta   90.00
_cell.angle_gamma   90.00
#
_symmetry.space_group_name_H-M   'P 1'
#
loop_
_entity.id
_entity.type
_entity.pdbx_description
1 polymer ?
#
loop_
_entity_poly.entity_id
_entity_poly.type
_entity_poly.pdbx_seq_one_letter_code
_entity_poly.pdbx_strand_id
1 'polypeptide(L)'
;MLTNRAVDPFFAGVAPELLRPPVNLLRLGLDPRGLARYVVNQTDVRAVFRTRVTRQLAAAPDAELTALYEELFAPDAEDAGPHVDSDVLIPMIIRFDGRELRLFSTITTFGTPMDITLDEVAIESYYPADAESAAYFTESRDGDQDRDAAPQGEQRVDDRGGGPTCGGGTRWKVELASG
;
A
#
# COMPACT_ATOMS: atom_id res chain seq x y z
N MET A 1 5.82 -9.70 -8.09
CA MET A 1 5.44 -8.64 -7.15
C MET A 1 5.98 -9.04 -5.79
N LEU A 2 6.87 -8.25 -5.19
CA LEU A 2 7.25 -8.44 -3.79
C LEU A 2 6.20 -7.71 -2.97
N THR A 3 5.50 -8.42 -2.09
CA THR A 3 4.54 -7.89 -1.12
C THR A 3 4.86 -8.48 0.23
N ASN A 4 4.42 -7.83 1.30
CA ASN A 4 4.36 -8.52 2.58
C ASN A 4 3.10 -9.40 2.64
N ARG A 5 3.14 -10.47 3.43
CA ARG A 5 1.99 -11.40 3.56
C ARG A 5 0.71 -10.73 4.06
N ALA A 6 0.83 -9.60 4.75
CA ALA A 6 -0.32 -8.89 5.32
C ALA A 6 -1.27 -8.34 4.24
N VAL A 7 -0.80 -8.16 2.99
CA VAL A 7 -1.65 -7.70 1.88
C VAL A 7 -2.26 -8.84 1.06
N ASP A 8 -1.80 -10.08 1.21
CA ASP A 8 -2.29 -11.22 0.44
C ASP A 8 -3.82 -11.43 0.53
N PRO A 9 -4.48 -11.25 1.71
CA PRO A 9 -5.93 -11.35 1.80
C PRO A 9 -6.67 -10.36 0.88
N PHE A 10 -6.11 -9.17 0.67
CA PHE A 10 -6.71 -8.15 -0.18
C PHE A 10 -6.67 -8.53 -1.68
N PHE A 11 -5.75 -9.41 -2.07
CA PHE A 11 -5.61 -9.88 -3.46
C PHE A 11 -6.45 -11.10 -3.79
N ALA A 12 -7.05 -11.77 -2.79
CA ALA A 12 -7.76 -13.03 -2.97
C ALA A 12 -8.92 -13.01 -3.98
N GLY A 13 -9.45 -11.85 -4.35
CA GLY A 13 -10.38 -11.76 -5.48
C GLY A 13 -10.08 -10.66 -6.49
N VAL A 14 -8.84 -10.17 -6.53
CA VAL A 14 -8.37 -9.29 -7.61
C VAL A 14 -8.25 -10.12 -8.90
N ALA A 15 -8.61 -9.54 -10.05
CA ALA A 15 -8.42 -10.20 -11.34
C ALA A 15 -6.94 -10.57 -11.57
N PRO A 16 -6.62 -11.83 -11.95
CA PRO A 16 -5.24 -12.28 -12.10
C PRO A 16 -4.40 -11.43 -13.06
N GLU A 17 -5.04 -10.83 -14.07
CA GLU A 17 -4.43 -9.91 -15.04
C GLU A 17 -3.76 -8.71 -14.36
N LEU A 18 -4.34 -8.21 -13.27
CA LEU A 18 -3.87 -7.03 -12.52
C LEU A 18 -2.70 -7.38 -11.58
N LEU A 19 -2.45 -8.66 -11.33
CA LEU A 19 -1.36 -9.15 -10.47
C LEU A 19 -0.17 -9.68 -11.28
N ARG A 20 -0.24 -9.67 -12.62
CA ARG A 20 0.88 -10.08 -13.47
C ARG A 20 1.97 -9.00 -13.45
N PRO A 21 3.24 -9.37 -13.19
CA PRO A 21 4.33 -8.41 -13.29
C PRO A 21 4.51 -7.85 -14.73
N PRO A 22 4.90 -6.58 -14.87
CA PRO A 22 4.99 -5.59 -13.80
C PRO A 22 3.61 -5.14 -13.31
N VAL A 23 3.39 -5.13 -12.00
CA VAL A 23 2.10 -4.77 -11.40
C VAL A 23 2.01 -3.25 -11.31
N ASN A 24 0.99 -2.68 -11.95
CA ASN A 24 0.73 -1.25 -11.92
C ASN A 24 -0.27 -0.90 -10.81
N LEU A 25 0.16 -0.17 -9.79
CA LEU A 25 -0.67 0.16 -8.63
C LEU A 25 -1.83 1.09 -8.96
N LEU A 26 -1.73 1.93 -9.98
CA LEU A 26 -2.84 2.78 -10.42
C LEU A 26 -3.95 1.92 -11.02
N ARG A 27 -3.62 0.96 -11.91
CA ARG A 27 -4.60 -0.01 -12.43
C ARG A 27 -5.15 -0.89 -11.33
N LEU A 28 -4.29 -1.43 -10.46
CA LEU A 28 -4.72 -2.28 -9.34
C LEU A 28 -5.66 -1.53 -8.39
N GLY A 29 -5.38 -0.26 -8.10
CA GLY A 29 -6.14 0.58 -7.18
C GLY A 29 -7.46 1.10 -7.75
N LEU A 30 -7.52 1.38 -9.05
CA LEU A 30 -8.66 2.04 -9.70
C LEU A 30 -9.55 1.11 -10.53
N ASP A 31 -9.06 -0.05 -10.99
CA ASP A 31 -9.88 -0.99 -11.76
C ASP A 31 -10.96 -1.62 -10.86
N PRO A 32 -12.24 -1.64 -11.27
CA PRO A 32 -13.33 -2.28 -10.50
C PRO A 32 -13.11 -3.77 -10.20
N ARG A 33 -12.29 -4.46 -11.01
CA ARG A 33 -11.89 -5.85 -10.83
C ARG A 33 -10.64 -5.99 -9.93
N GLY A 34 -10.05 -4.86 -9.53
CA GLY A 34 -8.94 -4.75 -8.61
C GLY A 34 -9.38 -4.39 -7.20
N LEU A 35 -8.61 -3.52 -6.55
CA LEU A 35 -8.85 -3.06 -5.19
C LEU A 35 -9.95 -2.00 -5.09
N ALA A 36 -10.35 -1.36 -6.20
CA ALA A 36 -11.35 -0.29 -6.20
C ALA A 36 -12.67 -0.71 -5.55
N ARG A 37 -13.06 -1.99 -5.68
CA ARG A 37 -14.26 -2.55 -5.05
C ARG A 37 -14.26 -2.49 -3.52
N TYR A 38 -13.07 -2.44 -2.92
CA TYR A 38 -12.90 -2.33 -1.47
C TYR A 38 -12.78 -0.87 -1.04
N VAL A 39 -12.46 0.05 -1.95
CA VAL A 39 -12.29 1.46 -1.63
C VAL A 39 -13.67 2.10 -1.42
N VAL A 40 -13.86 2.68 -0.24
CA VAL A 40 -15.09 3.38 0.16
C VAL A 40 -15.13 4.79 -0.43
N ASN A 41 -14.00 5.51 -0.37
CA ASN A 41 -13.88 6.90 -0.82
C ASN A 41 -13.20 7.00 -2.20
N GLN A 42 -13.77 6.33 -3.21
CA GLN A 42 -13.16 6.24 -4.56
C GLN A 42 -12.90 7.59 -5.21
N THR A 43 -13.85 8.53 -5.10
CA THR A 43 -13.71 9.89 -5.66
C THR A 43 -12.47 10.59 -5.09
N ASP A 44 -12.26 10.50 -3.78
CA ASP A 44 -11.12 11.11 -3.10
C ASP A 44 -9.81 10.44 -3.50
N VAL A 45 -9.76 9.10 -3.47
CA VAL A 45 -8.58 8.32 -3.83
C VAL A 45 -8.17 8.61 -5.29
N ARG A 46 -9.14 8.68 -6.19
CA ARG A 46 -8.89 8.97 -7.60
C ARG A 46 -8.39 10.41 -7.79
N ALA A 47 -8.89 11.38 -7.03
CA ALA A 47 -8.36 12.74 -7.03
C ALA A 47 -6.91 12.81 -6.52
N VAL A 48 -6.58 12.10 -5.44
CA VAL A 48 -5.20 12.01 -4.90
C VAL A 48 -4.25 11.40 -5.94
N PHE A 49 -4.62 10.28 -6.57
CA PHE A 49 -3.78 9.68 -7.62
C PHE A 49 -3.61 10.58 -8.82
N ARG A 50 -4.68 11.27 -9.27
CA ARG A 50 -4.57 12.27 -10.34
C ARG A 50 -3.57 13.36 -9.99
N THR A 51 -3.70 13.98 -8.82
CA THR A 51 -2.77 15.04 -8.37
C THR A 51 -1.33 14.54 -8.28
N ARG A 52 -1.11 13.32 -7.75
CA ARG A 52 0.21 12.70 -7.66
C ARG A 52 0.84 12.49 -9.04
N VAL A 53 0.12 11.86 -9.97
CA VAL A 53 0.63 11.56 -11.32
C VAL A 53 0.90 12.84 -12.10
N THR A 54 0.02 13.85 -12.00
CA THR A 54 0.24 15.16 -12.63
C THR A 54 1.53 15.82 -12.13
N ARG A 55 1.83 15.73 -10.83
CA ARG A 55 3.10 16.25 -10.27
C ARG A 55 4.30 15.47 -10.77
N GLN A 56 4.20 14.14 -10.85
CA GLN A 56 5.28 13.31 -11.34
C GLN A 56 5.60 13.65 -12.80
N LEU A 57 4.59 13.78 -13.66
CA LEU A 57 4.76 14.19 -15.07
C LEU A 57 5.31 15.61 -15.21
N ALA A 58 4.93 16.52 -14.32
CA ALA A 58 5.47 17.89 -14.30
C ALA A 58 6.96 17.92 -13.90
N ALA A 59 7.40 17.02 -13.02
CA ALA A 59 8.79 16.90 -12.59
C ALA A 59 9.65 16.15 -13.62
N ALA A 60 9.10 15.09 -14.21
CA ALA A 60 9.77 14.24 -15.20
C ALA A 60 8.73 13.74 -16.23
N PRO A 61 8.70 14.34 -17.44
CA PRO A 61 7.80 13.90 -18.49
C PRO A 61 8.10 12.46 -18.92
N ASP A 62 7.06 11.63 -18.98
CA ASP A 62 7.16 10.22 -19.36
C ASP A 62 5.97 9.83 -20.24
N ALA A 63 6.25 9.24 -21.41
CA ALA A 63 5.23 8.93 -22.40
C ALA A 63 4.31 7.76 -21.98
N GLU A 64 4.85 6.78 -21.26
CA GLU A 64 4.09 5.64 -20.78
C GLU A 64 3.16 6.06 -19.62
N LEU A 65 3.67 6.83 -18.67
CA LEU A 65 2.89 7.40 -17.58
C LEU A 65 1.82 8.39 -18.09
N THR A 66 2.12 9.14 -19.16
CA THR A 66 1.14 10.00 -19.84
C THR A 66 0.02 9.17 -20.47
N ALA A 67 0.36 8.11 -21.21
CA ALA A 67 -0.62 7.22 -21.81
C ALA A 67 -1.51 6.56 -20.73
N LEU A 68 -0.90 6.14 -19.62
CA LEU A 68 -1.62 5.58 -18.47
C LEU A 68 -2.51 6.62 -17.77
N TYR A 69 -2.04 7.86 -17.65
CA TYR A 69 -2.84 8.95 -17.09
C TYR A 69 -4.10 9.19 -17.93
N GLU A 70 -3.95 9.28 -19.25
CA GLU A 70 -5.09 9.40 -20.17
C GLU A 70 -6.00 8.18 -20.10
N GLU A 71 -5.47 6.95 -20.03
CA GLU A 71 -6.27 5.73 -19.86
C GLU A 71 -7.15 5.75 -18.60
N LEU A 72 -6.60 6.20 -17.47
CA LEU A 72 -7.26 6.09 -16.17
C LEU A 72 -8.07 7.34 -15.76
N PHE A 73 -7.67 8.51 -16.26
CA PHE A 73 -8.18 9.82 -15.87
C PHE A 73 -8.76 10.64 -17.02
N ALA A 74 -8.88 10.05 -18.22
CA ALA A 74 -9.56 10.69 -19.35
C ALA A 74 -10.89 11.31 -18.88
N PRO A 75 -11.21 12.52 -19.34
CA PRO A 75 -12.36 13.25 -18.88
C PRO A 75 -13.65 12.60 -19.40
N ASP A 76 -14.28 11.78 -18.59
CA ASP A 76 -15.73 11.60 -18.66
C ASP A 76 -16.39 12.80 -17.94
N ALA A 77 -17.54 13.26 -18.44
CA ALA A 77 -18.18 14.51 -18.03
C ALA A 77 -18.58 14.58 -16.53
N GLU A 78 -18.46 13.49 -15.77
CA GLU A 78 -18.72 13.42 -14.32
C GLU A 78 -17.47 13.59 -13.46
N ASP A 79 -16.31 13.80 -14.09
CA ASP A 79 -15.01 13.57 -13.46
C ASP A 79 -14.27 14.81 -12.96
N ALA A 80 -15.03 15.88 -12.72
CA ALA A 80 -14.56 17.05 -11.99
C ALA A 80 -14.61 16.77 -10.47
N GLY A 81 -13.88 15.73 -10.03
CA GLY A 81 -13.62 15.53 -8.61
C GLY A 81 -12.90 16.76 -8.02
N PRO A 82 -13.04 17.02 -6.71
CA PRO A 82 -12.41 18.18 -6.09
C PRO A 82 -10.89 18.14 -6.33
N HIS A 83 -10.32 19.27 -6.72
CA HIS A 83 -8.87 19.42 -6.74
C HIS A 83 -8.38 19.35 -5.30
N VAL A 84 -7.69 18.26 -4.95
CA VAL A 84 -7.12 18.08 -3.61
C VAL A 84 -5.93 19.01 -3.49
N ASP A 85 -6.03 19.97 -2.57
CA ASP A 85 -4.95 20.89 -2.27
C ASP A 85 -3.77 20.15 -1.63
N SER A 86 -2.57 20.65 -1.91
CA SER A 86 -1.29 19.95 -1.69
C SER A 86 -1.02 19.50 -0.25
N ASP A 87 -1.63 20.20 0.71
CA ASP A 87 -1.29 20.11 2.13
C ASP A 87 -2.25 19.19 2.91
N VAL A 88 -3.27 18.63 2.26
CA VAL A 88 -4.25 17.77 2.91
C VAL A 88 -3.97 16.30 2.59
N LEU A 89 -3.53 15.56 3.60
CA LEU A 89 -3.39 14.12 3.52
C LEU A 89 -4.78 13.47 3.58
N ILE A 90 -5.28 12.99 2.44
CA ILE A 90 -6.53 12.22 2.38
C ILE A 90 -6.21 10.72 2.43
N PRO A 91 -6.63 9.98 3.47
CA PRO A 91 -6.41 8.54 3.52
C PRO A 91 -7.33 7.82 2.53
N MET A 92 -6.81 6.74 1.95
CA MET A 92 -7.61 5.73 1.29
C MET A 92 -8.34 4.90 2.35
N ILE A 93 -9.67 4.80 2.23
CA ILE A 93 -10.52 4.03 3.13
C ILE A 93 -10.90 2.72 2.45
N ILE A 94 -10.43 1.60 2.98
CA ILE A 94 -10.70 0.26 2.46
C ILE A 94 -11.67 -0.46 3.40
N ARG A 95 -12.77 -0.98 2.87
CA ARG A 95 -13.66 -1.88 3.61
C ARG A 95 -13.27 -3.33 3.35
N PHE A 96 -12.81 -4.02 4.38
CA PHE A 96 -12.34 -5.40 4.31
C PHE A 96 -12.68 -6.14 5.60
N ASP A 97 -13.13 -7.40 5.51
CA ASP A 97 -13.58 -8.21 6.65
C ASP A 97 -14.54 -7.49 7.62
N GLY A 98 -15.43 -6.65 7.07
CA GLY A 98 -16.41 -5.89 7.84
C GLY A 98 -15.84 -4.68 8.59
N ARG A 99 -14.55 -4.36 8.45
CA ARG A 99 -13.88 -3.19 9.04
C ARG A 99 -13.55 -2.15 7.99
N GLU A 100 -13.47 -0.88 8.39
CA GLU A 100 -12.92 0.20 7.56
C GLU A 100 -11.49 0.50 7.99
N LEU A 101 -10.55 0.31 7.07
CA LEU A 101 -9.13 0.57 7.26
C LEU A 101 -8.76 1.87 6.57
N ARG A 102 -8.28 2.85 7.32
CA ARG A 102 -7.83 4.14 6.81
C ARG A 102 -6.33 4.07 6.60
N LEU A 103 -5.88 4.18 5.35
CA LEU A 103 -4.49 4.02 4.96
C LEU A 103 -3.99 5.25 4.22
N PHE A 104 -2.80 5.74 4.54
CA PHE A 104 -2.09 6.70 3.69
C PHE A 104 -0.86 6.03 3.08
N SER A 105 -0.46 6.44 1.87
CA SER A 105 0.70 5.88 1.20
C SER A 105 1.89 6.83 1.20
N THR A 106 3.09 6.27 1.19
CA THR A 106 4.33 6.96 0.90
C THR A 106 5.07 6.22 -0.19
N ILE A 107 5.80 6.95 -1.04
CA ILE A 107 6.68 6.35 -2.05
C ILE A 107 8.10 6.71 -1.68
N THR A 108 8.93 5.67 -1.58
CA THR A 108 10.36 5.80 -1.39
C THR A 108 11.04 5.32 -2.65
N THR A 109 11.74 6.20 -3.34
CA THR A 109 12.48 5.86 -4.55
C THR A 109 13.97 5.72 -4.25
N PHE A 110 14.60 4.65 -4.75
CA PHE A 110 15.99 4.32 -4.53
C PHE A 110 16.79 4.57 -5.82
N GLY A 111 17.42 5.74 -5.89
CA GLY A 111 18.32 6.13 -6.98
C GLY A 111 19.53 6.93 -6.48
N THR A 112 20.64 6.87 -7.22
CA THR A 112 21.77 7.79 -7.11
C THR A 112 21.52 8.98 -8.04
N PRO A 113 21.81 10.25 -7.66
CA PRO A 113 21.50 11.43 -8.48
C PRO A 113 22.14 11.49 -9.88
N MET A 114 22.98 10.51 -10.25
CA MET A 114 23.71 10.44 -11.52
C MET A 114 23.28 9.30 -12.45
N ASP A 115 22.49 8.33 -12.01
CA ASP A 115 22.09 7.18 -12.86
C ASP A 115 20.66 7.36 -13.39
N ILE A 116 20.53 8.23 -14.39
CA ILE A 116 19.28 8.55 -15.09
C ILE A 116 18.85 7.42 -16.07
N THR A 117 19.44 6.22 -15.96
CA THR A 117 19.27 5.11 -16.95
C THR A 117 19.04 3.72 -16.33
N LEU A 118 18.92 3.63 -15.00
CA LEU A 118 18.57 2.39 -14.30
C LEU A 118 17.16 2.53 -13.74
N ASP A 119 16.33 1.50 -13.91
CA ASP A 119 14.99 1.41 -13.34
C ASP A 119 15.05 1.75 -11.85
N GLU A 120 14.57 2.95 -11.51
CA GLU A 120 14.61 3.44 -10.14
C GLU A 120 13.66 2.57 -9.32
N VAL A 121 14.19 1.85 -8.33
CA VAL A 121 13.34 0.99 -7.51
C VAL A 121 12.48 1.89 -6.63
N ALA A 122 11.20 1.99 -6.96
CA ALA A 122 10.20 2.65 -6.14
C ALA A 122 9.56 1.62 -5.20
N ILE A 123 9.43 2.00 -3.93
CA ILE A 123 8.68 1.25 -2.92
C ILE A 123 7.51 2.09 -2.47
N GLU A 124 6.29 1.63 -2.77
CA GLU A 124 5.08 2.22 -2.20
C GLU A 124 4.69 1.48 -0.90
N SER A 125 4.54 2.24 0.18
CA SER A 125 4.20 1.76 1.52
C SER A 125 2.89 2.36 2.00
N TYR A 126 2.01 1.53 2.54
CA TYR A 126 0.73 1.96 3.13
C TYR A 126 0.77 1.84 4.65
N TYR A 127 0.27 2.87 5.33
CA TYR A 127 0.31 3.01 6.78
C TYR A 127 -1.09 3.26 7.35
N PRO A 128 -1.45 2.62 8.48
CA PRO A 128 -2.70 2.92 9.16
C PRO A 128 -2.71 4.37 9.64
N ALA A 129 -3.81 5.07 9.38
CA ALA A 129 -4.04 6.46 9.77
C ALA A 129 -4.57 6.58 11.21
N ASP A 130 -5.01 5.48 11.82
CA ASP A 130 -5.55 5.43 13.18
C ASP A 130 -5.24 4.09 13.88
N ALA A 131 -5.50 4.05 15.19
CA ALA A 131 -5.22 2.88 16.03
C ALA A 131 -6.08 1.66 15.68
N GLU A 132 -7.31 1.88 15.22
CA GLU A 132 -8.24 0.81 14.83
C GLU A 132 -7.75 0.09 13.57
N SER A 133 -7.34 0.85 12.56
CA SER A 133 -6.72 0.36 11.35
C SER A 133 -5.40 -0.35 11.65
N ALA A 134 -4.62 0.16 12.62
CA ALA A 134 -3.38 -0.48 13.04
C ALA A 134 -3.63 -1.85 13.71
N ALA A 135 -4.65 -1.93 14.57
CA ALA A 135 -5.02 -3.16 15.28
C ALA A 135 -5.34 -4.32 14.32
N TYR A 136 -5.98 -4.03 13.18
CA TYR A 136 -6.26 -5.04 12.16
C TYR A 136 -4.99 -5.77 11.66
N PHE A 137 -3.91 -5.02 11.42
CA PHE A 137 -2.65 -5.58 10.92
C PHE A 137 -1.79 -6.24 12.02
N THR A 138 -2.10 -6.00 13.30
CA THR A 138 -1.43 -6.70 14.42
C THR A 138 -2.16 -7.97 14.82
N GLU A 139 -3.50 -7.93 14.90
CA GLU A 139 -4.34 -9.10 15.24
C GLU A 139 -4.19 -10.23 14.20
N SER A 140 -4.12 -9.87 12.92
CA SER A 140 -3.91 -10.83 11.82
C SER A 140 -2.54 -11.53 11.88
N ARG A 141 -1.54 -10.93 12.53
CA ARG A 141 -0.20 -11.51 12.69
C ARG A 141 -0.11 -12.47 13.86
N ASP A 142 -0.86 -12.24 14.93
CA ASP A 142 -0.88 -13.15 16.09
C ASP A 142 -1.52 -14.50 15.69
N GLY A 143 -2.52 -14.48 14.80
CA GLY A 143 -3.10 -15.70 14.22
C GLY A 143 -2.19 -16.48 13.27
N ASP A 144 -1.16 -15.84 12.68
CA ASP A 144 -0.15 -16.48 11.82
C ASP A 144 1.03 -17.01 12.65
N GLN A 145 1.44 -16.28 13.71
CA GLN A 145 2.47 -16.71 14.66
C GLN A 145 2.09 -17.96 15.46
N ASP A 146 0.80 -18.11 15.82
CA ASP A 146 0.31 -19.33 16.50
C ASP A 146 0.29 -20.58 15.59
N ARG A 147 0.34 -20.41 14.26
CA ARG A 147 0.38 -21.53 13.30
C ARG A 147 1.79 -21.99 12.97
N ASP A 148 2.78 -21.10 13.03
CA ASP A 148 4.20 -21.45 12.90
C ASP A 148 4.82 -21.97 14.23
N ALA A 149 4.09 -21.86 15.35
CA ALA A 149 4.47 -22.46 16.62
C ALA A 149 4.11 -23.96 16.68
N ALA A 150 4.87 -24.79 15.97
CA ALA A 150 4.90 -26.24 16.25
C ALA A 150 5.48 -26.49 17.67
N PRO A 151 5.00 -27.52 18.41
CA PRO A 151 5.35 -27.70 19.81
C PRO A 151 6.80 -28.15 19.93
N GLN A 152 7.69 -27.27 20.38
CA GLN A 152 9.01 -27.69 20.83
C GLN A 152 8.86 -28.31 22.21
N GLY A 153 9.21 -29.60 22.27
CA GLY A 153 9.16 -30.41 23.47
C GLY A 153 9.84 -29.74 24.67
N GLU A 154 9.16 -29.93 25.79
CA GLU A 154 9.57 -29.72 27.17
C GLU A 154 11.08 -29.90 27.42
N GLN A 155 11.76 -28.83 27.85
CA GLN A 155 12.90 -28.97 28.75
C GLN A 155 12.97 -27.76 29.69
N ARG A 156 12.49 -27.99 30.91
CA ARG A 156 12.63 -27.11 32.08
C ARG A 156 14.09 -27.05 32.52
N VAL A 157 14.69 -25.86 32.54
CA VAL A 157 15.77 -25.50 33.48
C VAL A 157 15.58 -24.04 33.91
N ASP A 158 15.66 -23.85 35.23
CA ASP A 158 15.48 -22.63 36.00
C ASP A 158 16.75 -21.77 36.01
N ASP A 159 16.57 -20.44 36.16
CA ASP A 159 17.22 -19.59 37.18
C ASP A 159 17.68 -18.19 36.67
N ARG A 160 17.01 -17.16 37.20
CA ARG A 160 17.40 -15.76 37.48
C ARG A 160 17.94 -14.79 36.40
N GLY A 161 17.25 -13.64 36.25
CA GLY A 161 17.92 -12.32 36.09
C GLY A 161 17.28 -11.23 35.21
N GLY A 162 16.33 -10.47 35.77
CA GLY A 162 16.18 -9.00 35.68
C GLY A 162 16.30 -8.21 34.36
N GLY A 163 15.18 -7.57 33.97
CA GLY A 163 15.14 -6.22 33.38
C GLY A 163 14.22 -6.06 32.15
N PRO A 164 13.10 -5.30 32.20
CA PRO A 164 12.33 -5.02 31.00
C PRO A 164 13.03 -3.94 30.16
N THR A 165 13.43 -4.35 28.96
CA THR A 165 13.96 -3.54 27.88
C THR A 165 12.89 -2.58 27.32
N CYS A 166 13.34 -1.39 26.92
CA CYS A 166 12.58 -0.34 26.25
C CYS A 166 11.64 -0.88 25.15
N GLY A 167 10.34 -0.55 25.26
CA GLY A 167 9.33 -0.83 24.23
C GLY A 167 9.57 0.03 22.99
N GLY A 168 10.31 -0.52 22.03
CA GLY A 168 10.45 0.04 20.69
C GLY A 168 9.14 -0.11 19.92
N GLY A 169 8.49 1.02 19.62
CA GLY A 169 7.38 1.06 18.67
C GLY A 169 7.85 0.48 17.34
N THR A 170 7.28 -0.67 16.96
CA THR A 170 7.73 -1.41 15.78
C THR A 170 7.22 -0.69 14.53
N ARG A 171 8.19 -0.27 13.70
CA ARG A 171 8.02 0.39 12.41
C ARG A 171 7.60 -0.66 11.37
N TRP A 172 6.40 -0.53 10.80
CA TRP A 172 5.91 -1.43 9.75
C TRP A 172 6.13 -0.82 8.36
N LYS A 173 6.59 -1.62 7.38
CA LYS A 173 6.83 -1.24 5.98
C LYS A 173 6.10 -2.24 5.08
N VAL A 174 5.26 -1.74 4.17
CA VAL A 174 4.68 -2.52 3.07
C VAL A 174 5.54 -2.19 1.85
N GLU A 175 6.17 -3.16 1.20
CA GLU A 175 7.02 -2.91 0.04
C GLU A 175 6.33 -3.44 -1.21
N LEU A 176 6.21 -2.60 -2.23
CA LEU A 176 5.70 -2.94 -3.57
C LEU A 176 6.74 -2.46 -4.58
N ALA A 177 7.44 -3.40 -5.20
CA ALA A 177 8.35 -3.12 -6.31
C ALA A 177 7.57 -3.26 -7.63
N SER A 178 7.36 -2.13 -8.31
CA SER A 178 7.06 -2.10 -9.74
C SER A 178 8.40 -2.05 -10.48
N GLY A 179 8.71 -3.12 -11.21
CA GLY A 179 9.76 -3.10 -12.23
C GLY A 179 9.16 -3.07 -13.62
#